data_AF-A0ABD1QV43-F1
#
_entry.id   AF-A0ABD1QV43-F1
#
_cell.length_a   1.000
_cell.length_b   1.000
_cell.length_c   1.000
_cell.angle_alpha   90.00
_cell.angle_beta   90.00
_cell.angle_gamma   90.00
#
_symmetry.space_group_name_H-M   'P 1'
#
loop_
_entity.id
_entity.type
_entity.pdbx_description
1 polymer ?
#
loop_
_entity_poly.entity_id
_entity_poly.type
_entity_poly.pdbx_seq_one_letter_code
_entity_poly.pdbx_strand_id
1 'polypeptide(L)'
;MGGGRFVVFLLLALNTVSISFAANVTYDHLALVIDGKRRVLVSGSIHYPRSTPDMWPDLIQKSKQGGLDVIETYVFWNLHEPVRGQYDFEGRNDLVKFKCQMSILR
;
A
#
# COMPACT_ATOMS: atom_id res chain seq x y z
N MET A 1 21.40 -1.17 -43.15
CA MET A 1 20.03 -1.06 -42.59
C MET A 1 19.94 -1.67 -41.17
N GLY A 2 20.74 -1.22 -40.19
CA GLY A 2 20.82 -1.89 -38.87
C GLY A 2 20.80 -0.99 -37.62
N GLY A 3 21.13 0.30 -37.72
CA GLY A 3 21.33 1.16 -36.55
C GLY A 3 20.05 1.63 -35.85
N GLY A 4 18.99 1.97 -36.60
CA GLY A 4 17.75 2.52 -36.01
C GLY A 4 16.97 1.54 -35.15
N ARG A 5 16.99 0.23 -35.49
CA ARG A 5 16.31 -0.81 -34.69
C ARG A 5 17.00 -1.00 -33.34
N PHE A 6 18.33 -0.93 -33.30
CA PHE A 6 19.11 -1.09 -32.08
C PHE A 6 18.85 0.07 -31.09
N VAL A 7 18.76 1.30 -31.59
CA VAL A 7 18.43 2.48 -30.77
C VAL A 7 17.01 2.41 -30.21
N VAL A 8 16.04 1.93 -31.00
CA VAL A 8 14.66 1.74 -30.54
C VAL A 8 14.58 0.65 -29.47
N PHE A 9 15.30 -0.47 -29.62
CA PHE A 9 15.37 -1.51 -28.59
C PHE A 9 16.01 -1.01 -27.29
N LEU A 10 17.06 -0.18 -27.38
CA LEU A 10 17.72 0.41 -26.22
C LEU A 10 16.79 1.40 -25.48
N LEU A 11 16.06 2.23 -26.21
CA LEU A 11 15.08 3.17 -25.65
C LEU A 11 13.88 2.45 -25.01
N LEU A 12 13.41 1.34 -25.60
CA LEU A 12 12.36 0.51 -25.00
C LEU A 12 12.85 -0.14 -23.71
N ALA A 13 14.09 -0.65 -23.68
CA ALA A 13 14.68 -1.28 -22.49
C ALA A 13 14.86 -0.28 -21.34
N LEU A 14 15.29 0.96 -21.62
CA LEU A 14 15.41 2.03 -20.62
C LEU A 14 14.07 2.41 -19.97
N ASN A 15 12.94 2.27 -20.67
CA ASN A 15 11.61 2.54 -20.12
C ASN A 15 11.06 1.41 -19.22
N THR A 16 11.72 0.25 -19.16
CA THR A 16 11.26 -0.90 -18.36
C THR A 16 11.88 -1.01 -16.97
N VAL A 17 12.77 -0.09 -16.60
CA VAL A 17 13.37 -0.08 -15.26
C VAL A 17 12.37 0.52 -14.26
N SER A 18 11.49 -0.33 -13.75
CA SER A 18 10.67 -0.02 -12.58
C SER A 18 11.56 0.09 -11.35
N ILE A 19 11.86 1.31 -10.91
CA ILE A 19 12.57 1.54 -9.66
C ILE A 19 11.59 1.29 -8.51
N SER A 20 11.74 0.16 -7.83
CA SER A 20 11.00 -0.11 -6.59
C SER A 20 11.69 0.59 -5.42
N PHE A 21 11.01 1.56 -4.83
CA PHE A 21 11.45 2.21 -3.60
C PHE A 21 10.88 1.47 -2.40
N ALA A 22 11.75 0.90 -1.57
CA ALA A 22 11.41 0.43 -0.24
C ALA A 22 11.86 1.49 0.78
N ALA A 23 11.01 1.78 1.76
CA ALA A 23 11.42 2.61 2.89
C ALA A 23 12.44 1.81 3.74
N ASN A 24 13.53 2.45 4.16
CA ASN A 24 14.43 1.85 5.12
C ASN A 24 13.88 2.08 6.53
N VAL A 25 13.53 1.00 7.23
CA VAL A 25 12.94 1.05 8.57
C VAL A 25 13.91 0.40 9.55
N THR A 26 14.43 1.19 10.48
CA THR A 26 15.23 0.73 11.61
C THR A 26 14.65 1.30 12.91
N TYR A 27 15.28 1.03 14.04
CA TYR A 27 14.88 1.58 15.33
C TYR A 27 16.12 1.81 16.20
N ASP A 28 16.01 2.75 17.14
CA ASP A 28 16.96 2.90 18.23
C ASP A 28 16.23 2.84 19.58
N HIS A 29 16.89 3.25 20.66
CA HIS A 29 16.34 3.22 22.00
C HIS A 29 15.23 4.27 22.24
N LEU A 30 15.00 5.19 21.30
CA LEU A 30 14.02 6.28 21.43
C LEU A 30 12.86 6.13 20.45
N ALA A 31 13.11 5.73 19.20
CA ALA A 31 12.09 5.77 18.15
C ALA A 31 12.34 4.81 16.98
N LEU A 32 11.30 4.63 16.18
CA LEU A 32 11.43 4.11 14.82
C LEU A 32 12.12 5.17 13.94
N VAL A 33 13.00 4.70 13.06
CA VAL A 33 13.72 5.52 12.09
C VAL A 33 13.29 5.09 10.70
N ILE A 34 12.57 5.96 10.00
CA ILE A 34 12.07 5.72 8.64
C ILE A 34 12.81 6.67 7.70
N ASP A 35 13.54 6.11 6.74
CA ASP A 35 14.39 6.86 5.79
C ASP A 35 15.32 7.86 6.49
N GLY A 36 15.95 7.42 7.58
CA GLY A 36 16.89 8.21 8.38
C GLY A 36 16.24 9.23 9.32
N LYS A 37 14.90 9.35 9.34
CA LYS A 37 14.18 10.28 10.21
C LYS A 37 13.54 9.54 11.38
N ARG A 38 13.84 9.97 12.61
CA ARG A 38 13.15 9.49 13.82
C ARG A 38 11.69 9.92 13.80
N ARG A 39 10.78 8.99 14.08
CA ARG A 39 9.33 9.20 14.05
C ARG A 39 8.68 8.50 15.24
N VAL A 40 7.82 9.23 15.94
CA VAL A 40 6.79 8.64 16.80
C VAL A 40 5.58 8.44 15.92
N LEU A 41 5.15 7.19 15.76
CA LEU A 41 4.01 6.84 14.91
C LEU A 41 2.72 6.85 15.74
N VAL A 42 1.69 7.49 15.21
CA VAL A 42 0.34 7.48 15.77
C VAL A 42 -0.52 6.61 14.86
N SER A 43 -0.72 5.37 15.29
CA SER A 43 -1.49 4.36 14.55
C SER A 43 -2.97 4.40 14.92
N GLY A 44 -3.83 4.13 13.95
CA GLY A 44 -5.23 3.79 14.18
C GLY A 44 -5.69 2.64 13.31
N SER A 45 -6.58 1.81 13.84
CA SER A 45 -7.03 0.60 13.17
C SER A 45 -8.24 0.86 12.26
N ILE A 46 -8.13 0.47 10.99
CA ILE A 46 -9.27 0.40 10.06
C ILE A 46 -9.29 -1.00 9.48
N HIS A 47 -10.34 -1.77 9.79
CA HIS A 47 -10.52 -3.12 9.26
C HIS A 47 -11.38 -3.05 8.01
N TYR A 48 -10.76 -3.04 6.82
CA TYR A 48 -11.45 -2.78 5.56
C TYR A 48 -12.74 -3.61 5.33
N PRO A 49 -12.84 -4.91 5.68
CA PRO A 49 -14.07 -5.67 5.44
C PRO A 49 -15.25 -5.25 6.33
N ARG A 50 -15.00 -4.48 7.40
CA ARG A 50 -16.02 -3.95 8.31
C ARG A 50 -16.66 -2.66 7.79
N SER A 51 -16.26 -2.18 6.62
CA SER A 51 -16.82 -1.01 5.93
C SER A 51 -16.95 -1.30 4.44
N THR A 52 -17.70 -0.49 3.70
CA THR A 52 -17.83 -0.66 2.25
C THR A 52 -16.69 0.05 1.50
N PRO A 53 -16.35 -0.37 0.27
CA PRO A 53 -15.35 0.31 -0.54
C PRO A 53 -15.55 1.81 -0.71
N ASP A 54 -16.81 2.27 -0.74
CA ASP A 54 -17.16 3.68 -0.89
C ASP A 54 -16.89 4.50 0.39
N MET A 55 -16.84 3.84 1.56
CA MET A 55 -16.52 4.50 2.83
C MET A 55 -15.02 4.65 3.07
N TRP A 56 -14.18 3.80 2.48
CA TRP A 56 -12.73 3.77 2.76
C TRP A 56 -12.03 5.12 2.55
N PRO A 57 -12.27 5.88 1.46
CA PRO A 57 -11.60 7.17 1.26
C PRO A 57 -11.91 8.16 2.38
N ASP A 58 -13.17 8.24 2.80
CA ASP A 58 -13.60 9.15 3.88
C ASP A 58 -13.03 8.73 5.24
N LEU A 59 -13.01 7.43 5.54
CA LEU A 59 -12.41 6.91 6.77
C LEU A 59 -10.91 7.22 6.84
N ILE A 60 -10.16 6.96 5.77
CA ILE A 60 -8.73 7.23 5.68
C ILE A 60 -8.47 8.74 5.79
N GLN A 61 -9.28 9.56 5.12
CA GLN A 61 -9.14 11.02 5.16
C GLN A 61 -9.39 11.59 6.57
N LYS A 62 -10.44 11.11 7.26
CA LYS A 62 -10.74 11.50 8.64
C LYS A 62 -9.64 11.06 9.61
N SER A 63 -9.11 9.85 9.45
CA SER A 63 -7.95 9.37 10.22
C SER A 63 -6.73 10.29 10.06
N LYS A 64 -6.41 10.67 8.82
CA LYS A 64 -5.31 11.61 8.53
C LYS A 64 -5.56 12.98 9.16
N GLN A 65 -6.78 13.52 9.06
CA GLN A 65 -7.17 14.79 9.68
C GLN A 65 -7.14 14.73 11.21
N GLY A 66 -7.41 13.56 11.80
CA GLY A 66 -7.28 13.30 13.22
C GLY A 66 -5.83 13.17 13.72
N GLY A 67 -4.84 13.32 12.84
CA GLY A 67 -3.43 13.28 13.20
C GLY A 67 -2.78 11.89 13.14
N LEU A 68 -3.47 10.88 12.61
CA LEU A 68 -2.88 9.57 12.38
C LEU A 68 -1.91 9.62 11.19
N ASP A 69 -0.74 9.01 11.36
CA ASP A 69 0.24 8.84 10.28
C ASP A 69 0.44 7.37 9.87
N VAL A 70 -0.18 6.45 10.61
CA VAL A 70 -0.21 5.01 10.31
C VAL A 70 -1.64 4.49 10.41
N ILE A 71 -2.02 3.66 9.45
CA ILE A 71 -3.22 2.83 9.52
C ILE A 71 -2.78 1.38 9.63
N GLU A 72 -3.31 0.69 10.63
CA GLU A 72 -3.20 -0.76 10.76
C GLU A 72 -4.51 -1.44 10.34
N THR A 73 -4.41 -2.61 9.71
CA THR A 73 -5.57 -3.40 9.33
C THR A 73 -5.30 -4.88 9.53
N TYR A 74 -6.32 -5.62 9.99
CA TYR A 74 -6.32 -7.08 9.90
C TYR A 74 -6.71 -7.54 8.49
N VAL A 75 -6.14 -8.67 8.10
CA VAL A 75 -6.56 -9.48 6.95
C VAL A 75 -7.24 -10.74 7.49
N PHE A 76 -8.56 -10.83 7.32
CA PHE A 76 -9.35 -11.89 7.93
C PHE A 76 -9.34 -13.13 7.03
N TRP A 77 -8.53 -14.13 7.38
CA TRP A 77 -8.37 -15.34 6.57
C TRP A 77 -9.70 -16.01 6.24
N ASN A 78 -10.62 -16.08 7.20
CA ASN A 78 -11.95 -16.69 7.02
C ASN A 78 -12.84 -15.97 6.00
N LEU A 79 -12.58 -14.69 5.73
CA LEU A 79 -13.26 -13.95 4.66
C LEU A 79 -12.60 -14.20 3.30
N HIS A 80 -11.29 -14.40 3.30
CA HIS A 80 -10.51 -14.61 2.09
C HIS A 80 -10.46 -16.05 1.61
N GLU A 81 -10.65 -17.03 2.48
CA GLU A 81 -10.73 -18.45 2.13
C GLU A 81 -11.93 -19.09 2.85
N PRO A 82 -13.18 -18.74 2.48
CA PRO A 82 -14.37 -19.30 3.12
C PRO A 82 -14.52 -20.80 2.85
N VAL A 83 -14.01 -21.26 1.71
CA VAL A 83 -13.90 -22.68 1.34
C VAL A 83 -12.44 -22.93 1.00
N ARG A 84 -11.86 -24.01 1.55
CA ARG A 84 -10.45 -24.37 1.33
C ARG A 84 -10.09 -24.37 -0.16
N GLY A 85 -9.08 -23.60 -0.53
CA GLY A 85 -8.60 -23.43 -1.90
C GLY A 85 -9.40 -22.45 -2.77
N GLN A 86 -10.50 -21.87 -2.26
CA GLN A 86 -11.29 -20.87 -2.95
C GLN A 86 -11.09 -19.51 -2.30
N TYR A 87 -10.38 -18.63 -3.01
CA TYR A 87 -10.02 -17.32 -2.48
C TYR A 87 -10.97 -16.22 -2.96
N ASP A 88 -11.38 -15.33 -2.06
CA ASP A 88 -12.18 -14.15 -2.35
C ASP A 88 -11.40 -12.86 -2.03
N PHE A 89 -11.17 -12.05 -3.06
CA PHE A 89 -10.57 -10.72 -2.97
C PHE A 89 -11.45 -9.67 -3.67
N GLU A 90 -12.76 -9.92 -3.78
CA GLU A 90 -13.70 -9.03 -4.45
C GLU A 90 -14.43 -8.10 -3.47
N GLY A 91 -15.05 -7.05 -4.01
CA GLY A 91 -15.90 -6.14 -3.25
C GLY A 91 -15.20 -5.55 -2.02
N ARG A 92 -15.74 -5.82 -0.83
CA ARG A 92 -15.17 -5.35 0.45
C ARG A 92 -14.01 -6.21 0.96
N ASN A 93 -13.76 -7.36 0.35
CA ASN A 93 -12.61 -8.21 0.64
C ASN A 93 -11.39 -7.81 -0.19
N ASP A 94 -11.49 -6.79 -1.05
CA ASP A 94 -10.38 -6.34 -1.89
C ASP A 94 -9.32 -5.55 -1.10
N LEU A 95 -8.34 -6.28 -0.56
CA LEU A 95 -7.19 -5.75 0.16
C LEU A 95 -6.34 -4.83 -0.72
N VAL A 96 -6.20 -5.13 -2.01
CA VAL A 96 -5.35 -4.37 -2.92
C VAL A 96 -5.98 -3.01 -3.19
N LYS A 97 -7.28 -2.97 -3.46
CA LYS A 97 -8.03 -1.72 -3.63
C LYS A 97 -7.98 -0.87 -2.37
N PHE A 98 -8.16 -1.47 -1.19
CA PHE A 98 -8.04 -0.74 0.09
C PHE A 98 -6.64 -0.14 0.27
N LYS A 99 -5.58 -0.92 0.04
CA LYS A 99 -4.19 -0.43 0.07
C LYS A 99 -3.96 0.73 -0.92
N CYS A 100 -4.49 0.64 -2.14
CA CYS A 100 -4.34 1.70 -3.15
C CYS A 100 -5.03 3.02 -2.72
N GLN A 101 -6.14 2.97 -1.98
CA GLN A 101 -6.76 4.20 -1.44
C GLN A 101 -5.81 4.97 -0.52
N MET A 102 -4.97 4.27 0.24
CA MET A 102 -3.99 4.89 1.14
C MET A 102 -2.86 5.60 0.39
N SER A 103 -2.45 5.10 -0.79
CA SER A 103 -1.37 5.70 -1.57
C SER A 103 -1.78 6.95 -2.34
N ILE A 104 -3.07 7.07 -2.68
CA ILE A 104 -3.62 8.21 -3.45
C ILE A 104 -3.72 9.47 -2.56
N LEU A 105 -3.85 9.29 -1.25
CA LEU A 105 -4.00 10.39 -0.29
C LEU A 105 -2.67 10.94 0.23
N ARG A 106 -1.54 10.69 -0.45
CA ARG A 106 -0.24 11.30 -0.09
C ARG A 106 -0.26 12.81 -0.34
#